data_AF-A0A840G4V6-F1
#
_entry.id   AF-A0A840G4V6-F1
#
_cell.length_a   1.000
_cell.length_b   1.000
_cell.length_c   1.000
_cell.angle_alpha   90.00
_cell.angle_beta   90.00
_cell.angle_gamma   90.00
#
_symmetry.space_group_name_H-M   'P 1'
#
loop_
_entity.id
_entity.type
_entity.pdbx_description
1 polymer ?
#
loop_
_entity_poly.entity_id
_entity_poly.type
_entity_poly.pdbx_seq_one_letter_code
_entity_poly.pdbx_strand_id
1 'polypeptide(L)'
;MKALRPRSAASTERPRNAPAAGRASRRNGAPAETSGALPRHLAFAYAALVVYASLHPFTGWRDLGLSPFAFLEGGWPRYWTGFDLAINVLAYLPLGFLVALALRRRLGNFGGALVALLLGALLSLLLESVQNWLPARVPSNLDLACNAAGACLGALLALLVGERLARRAAAWRHLLAASTHAELGVVLLGIWLLTQLSPETQLFGTGDLRQLLELTPAVPYAADSFFLIEAAITACHLLAIGLFARTLLGARIAPAPVLFNFVLGALIVRTLAAAVLAPPQDALAWLTPGAGLGLAVGGAALALALLLPDPWRIALAALALMAGAALVNLAPANPYSAAALATWRQGHFFNFNGLTRIAASLWPYIALPYLTMTVRRRA
;
A
#
# COMPACT_ATOMS: atom_id res chain seq x y z
N MET A 1 59.00 -45.80 64.21
CA MET A 1 58.19 -45.34 63.04
C MET A 1 58.78 -44.03 62.52
N LYS A 2 59.13 -44.04 61.23
CA LYS A 2 59.43 -42.96 60.27
C LYS A 2 60.20 -41.69 60.70
N ALA A 3 61.33 -41.52 60.02
CA ALA A 3 62.27 -40.41 60.03
C ALA A 3 62.04 -39.41 58.88
N LEU A 4 62.79 -38.29 58.98
CA LEU A 4 63.30 -37.38 57.93
C LEU A 4 62.45 -36.16 57.47
N ARG A 5 62.74 -35.00 58.10
CA ARG A 5 63.37 -33.76 57.55
C ARG A 5 62.70 -32.94 56.40
N PRO A 6 63.08 -31.65 56.18
CA PRO A 6 62.18 -30.47 56.29
C PRO A 6 62.09 -29.57 55.02
N ARG A 7 61.31 -28.45 55.03
CA ARG A 7 61.69 -27.10 54.49
C ARG A 7 60.53 -26.06 54.42
N SER A 8 60.87 -24.86 54.92
CA SER A 8 60.50 -23.46 54.59
C SER A 8 59.53 -23.14 53.42
N ALA A 9 58.62 -22.18 53.65
CA ALA A 9 58.08 -21.28 52.63
C ALA A 9 57.90 -19.84 53.17
N ALA A 10 58.18 -18.87 52.31
CA ALA A 10 58.45 -17.46 52.62
C ALA A 10 57.29 -16.50 52.24
N SER A 11 57.27 -15.35 52.94
CA SER A 11 56.93 -13.98 52.53
C SER A 11 55.73 -13.70 51.59
N THR A 12 54.75 -12.95 52.09
CA THR A 12 53.76 -12.21 51.28
C THR A 12 53.71 -10.74 51.68
N GLU A 13 54.30 -9.88 50.83
CA GLU A 13 54.08 -8.43 50.79
C GLU A 13 52.96 -8.08 49.79
N ARG A 14 52.07 -7.14 50.16
CA ARG A 14 51.19 -6.39 49.24
C ARG A 14 51.98 -5.23 48.63
N PRO A 15 51.63 -4.72 47.43
CA PRO A 15 50.89 -3.44 47.43
C PRO A 15 49.97 -3.13 46.21
N ARG A 16 49.06 -2.17 46.46
CA ARG A 16 48.54 -1.06 45.62
C ARG A 16 47.42 -1.28 44.57
N ASN A 17 46.27 -0.69 44.92
CA ASN A 17 45.34 0.14 44.14
C ASN A 17 45.50 0.18 42.60
N ALA A 18 44.47 -0.29 41.90
CA ALA A 18 44.17 0.01 40.49
C ALA A 18 42.89 0.88 40.39
N PRO A 19 42.77 1.76 39.39
CA PRO A 19 41.77 2.82 39.35
C PRO A 19 40.39 2.33 38.87
N ALA A 20 39.36 3.07 39.26
CA ALA A 20 37.95 2.85 38.95
C ALA A 20 37.72 2.66 37.45
N ALA A 21 37.33 1.44 37.06
CA ALA A 21 36.79 1.15 35.75
C ALA A 21 35.49 1.94 35.57
N GLY A 22 35.49 2.83 34.57
CA GLY A 22 34.34 3.63 34.18
C GLY A 22 33.10 2.76 34.00
N ARG A 23 31.99 3.20 34.59
CA ARG A 23 30.64 2.77 34.22
C ARG A 23 30.46 3.04 32.73
N ALA A 24 30.83 2.07 31.90
CA ALA A 24 30.31 1.96 30.56
C ALA A 24 28.79 1.86 30.71
N SER A 25 28.12 2.98 30.46
CA SER A 25 26.70 3.05 30.17
C SER A 25 26.40 1.98 29.12
N ARG A 26 25.92 0.81 29.57
CA ARG A 26 25.15 -0.11 28.73
C ARG A 26 23.89 0.65 28.32
N ARG A 27 24.01 1.48 27.29
CA ARG A 27 22.89 1.78 26.39
C ARG A 27 22.58 0.44 25.71
N ASN A 28 21.83 -0.40 26.40
CA ASN A 28 21.14 -1.51 25.79
C ASN A 28 20.27 -0.87 24.69
N GLY A 29 20.65 -1.12 23.44
CA GLY A 29 19.93 -0.63 22.27
C GLY A 29 18.47 -1.03 22.37
N ALA A 30 17.59 -0.04 22.28
CA ALA A 30 16.17 -0.27 22.23
C ALA A 30 15.79 -0.88 20.88
N PRO A 31 15.14 -2.06 20.83
CA PRO A 31 14.40 -2.51 19.66
C PRO A 31 12.91 -2.50 20.06
N ALA A 32 12.30 -1.33 20.17
CA ALA A 32 10.88 -1.21 20.59
C ALA A 32 10.05 -0.16 19.81
N GLU A 33 10.60 0.44 18.76
CA GLU A 33 9.93 1.56 18.06
C GLU A 33 9.02 1.15 16.89
N THR A 34 9.08 -0.09 16.40
CA THR A 34 8.59 -0.37 15.03
C THR A 34 7.13 -0.83 14.92
N SER A 35 6.48 -1.32 15.97
CA SER A 35 5.12 -1.93 15.86
C SER A 35 3.96 -0.92 15.74
N GLY A 36 4.23 0.36 15.48
CA GLY A 36 3.20 1.43 15.44
C GLY A 36 3.18 2.26 14.15
N ALA A 37 3.93 1.86 13.13
CA ALA A 37 3.99 2.61 11.87
C ALA A 37 2.96 2.10 10.85
N LEU A 38 2.58 0.82 10.84
CA LEU A 38 1.66 0.24 9.87
C LEU A 38 0.26 0.87 9.94
N PRO A 39 -0.41 0.97 11.12
CA PRO A 39 -1.71 1.63 11.20
C PRO A 39 -1.65 3.09 10.75
N ARG A 40 -0.51 3.76 10.95
CA ARG A 40 -0.31 5.15 10.53
C ARG A 40 -0.22 5.27 9.01
N HIS A 41 0.61 4.45 8.36
CA HIS A 41 0.71 4.45 6.90
C HIS A 41 -0.62 4.05 6.25
N LEU A 42 -1.32 3.07 6.81
CA LEU A 42 -2.66 2.68 6.38
C LEU A 42 -3.68 3.81 6.58
N ALA A 43 -3.65 4.51 7.71
CA ALA A 43 -4.52 5.66 7.95
C ALA A 43 -4.28 6.77 6.92
N PHE A 44 -3.03 7.10 6.60
CA PHE A 44 -2.70 8.07 5.56
C PHE A 44 -3.16 7.62 4.18
N ALA A 45 -2.88 6.37 3.80
CA ALA A 45 -3.32 5.82 2.51
C ALA A 45 -4.85 5.81 2.39
N TYR A 46 -5.55 5.46 3.47
CA TYR A 46 -7.01 5.42 3.50
C TYR A 46 -7.62 6.83 3.52
N ALA A 47 -7.01 7.80 4.22
CA ALA A 47 -7.44 9.20 4.16
C ALA A 47 -7.29 9.76 2.73
N ALA A 48 -6.17 9.48 2.05
CA ALA A 48 -5.97 9.86 0.66
C ALA A 48 -7.02 9.23 -0.26
N LEU A 49 -7.39 7.97 -0.01
CA LEU A 49 -8.48 7.29 -0.70
C LEU A 49 -9.83 8.00 -0.50
N VAL A 50 -10.18 8.36 0.74
CA VAL A 50 -11.42 9.10 1.05
C VAL A 50 -11.44 10.46 0.33
N VAL A 51 -10.36 11.23 0.43
CA VAL A 51 -10.23 12.52 -0.27
C VAL A 51 -10.42 12.35 -1.77
N TYR A 52 -9.76 11.36 -2.39
CA TYR A 52 -9.90 11.08 -3.80
C TYR A 52 -11.35 10.75 -4.18
N ALA A 53 -11.99 9.83 -3.46
CA ALA A 53 -13.35 9.38 -3.76
C ALA A 53 -14.40 10.50 -3.59
N SER A 54 -14.18 11.42 -2.63
CA SER A 54 -15.06 12.56 -2.39
C SER A 54 -14.92 13.65 -3.44
N LEU A 55 -13.70 13.92 -3.93
CA LEU A 55 -13.42 15.04 -4.84
C LEU A 55 -13.41 14.65 -6.32
N HIS A 56 -13.49 13.37 -6.65
CA HIS A 56 -13.63 12.91 -8.03
C HIS A 56 -15.05 13.15 -8.57
N PRO A 57 -15.22 13.63 -9.81
CA PRO A 57 -14.17 13.95 -10.78
C PRO A 57 -13.50 15.32 -10.54
N PHE A 58 -12.21 15.41 -10.87
CA PHE A 58 -11.41 16.66 -10.77
C PHE A 58 -11.63 17.61 -11.97
N THR A 59 -12.83 17.62 -12.56
CA THR A 59 -13.17 18.38 -13.76
C THR A 59 -14.54 19.04 -13.62
N GLY A 60 -14.75 20.15 -14.33
CA GLY A 60 -16.05 20.83 -14.36
C GLY A 60 -16.42 21.56 -13.07
N TRP A 61 -15.46 21.89 -12.22
CA TRP A 61 -15.68 22.62 -10.97
C TRP A 61 -16.17 24.04 -11.26
N ARG A 62 -17.14 24.53 -10.49
CA ARG A 62 -17.82 25.81 -10.71
C ARG A 62 -18.08 26.51 -9.40
N ASP A 63 -17.86 27.81 -9.37
CA ASP A 63 -18.30 28.65 -8.27
C ASP A 63 -19.75 29.09 -8.48
N LEU A 64 -20.59 28.77 -7.51
CA LEU A 64 -22.02 29.12 -7.50
C LEU A 64 -22.30 30.32 -6.58
N GLY A 65 -21.27 30.92 -5.97
CA GLY A 65 -21.41 32.03 -5.02
C GLY A 65 -22.01 31.61 -3.67
N LEU A 66 -22.02 30.31 -3.36
CA LEU A 66 -22.51 29.78 -2.10
C LEU A 66 -21.40 29.83 -1.04
N SER A 67 -21.80 30.06 0.22
CA SER A 67 -20.88 29.88 1.35
C SER A 67 -20.40 28.42 1.40
N PRO A 68 -19.10 28.17 1.66
CA PRO A 68 -18.57 26.80 1.81
C PRO A 68 -19.27 26.01 2.92
N PHE A 69 -19.89 26.69 3.87
CA PHE A 69 -20.58 26.09 5.01
C PHE A 69 -22.10 26.12 4.88
N ALA A 70 -22.66 26.53 3.73
CA ALA A 70 -24.10 26.68 3.53
C ALA A 70 -24.90 25.40 3.85
N PHE A 71 -24.31 24.23 3.61
CA PHE A 71 -24.92 22.94 3.87
C PHE A 71 -25.17 22.65 5.37
N LEU A 72 -24.45 23.31 6.28
CA LEU A 72 -24.62 23.13 7.73
C LEU A 72 -25.99 23.66 8.20
N GLU A 73 -26.43 24.76 7.60
CA GLU A 73 -27.72 25.40 7.85
C GLU A 73 -28.85 24.78 7.02
N GLY A 74 -28.52 23.86 6.12
CA GLY A 74 -29.48 23.13 5.32
C GLY A 74 -30.43 22.29 6.18
N GLY A 75 -31.71 22.25 5.79
CA GLY A 75 -32.67 21.30 6.37
C GLY A 75 -32.35 19.86 6.00
N TRP A 76 -33.19 18.93 6.45
CA TRP A 76 -33.05 17.51 6.09
C TRP A 76 -33.03 17.33 4.56
N PRO A 77 -32.05 16.62 3.98
CA PRO A 77 -31.94 16.45 2.53
C PRO A 77 -33.21 15.84 1.92
N ARG A 78 -33.65 16.38 0.79
CA ARG A 78 -34.87 15.91 0.11
C ARG A 78 -34.71 14.58 -0.61
N TYR A 79 -33.49 14.28 -1.07
CA TYR A 79 -33.15 13.08 -1.83
C TYR A 79 -32.07 12.31 -1.07
N TRP A 80 -32.47 11.26 -0.35
CA TRP A 80 -31.56 10.38 0.37
C TRP A 80 -32.09 8.96 0.33
N THR A 81 -31.19 7.98 0.36
CA THR A 81 -31.54 6.58 0.57
C THR A 81 -30.82 6.04 1.80
N GLY A 82 -31.38 5.01 2.44
CA GLY A 82 -30.69 4.34 3.55
C GLY A 82 -29.34 3.73 3.14
N PHE A 83 -29.19 3.41 1.84
CA PHE A 83 -27.93 2.94 1.27
C PHE A 83 -26.85 4.04 1.26
N ASP A 84 -27.20 5.28 0.92
CA ASP A 84 -26.26 6.41 0.94
C ASP A 84 -25.71 6.66 2.35
N LEU A 85 -26.61 6.65 3.34
CA LEU A 85 -26.26 6.79 4.76
C LEU A 85 -25.33 5.66 5.21
N ALA A 86 -25.66 4.43 4.86
CA ALA A 86 -24.87 3.26 5.21
C ALA A 86 -23.47 3.32 4.60
N ILE A 87 -23.34 3.72 3.33
CA ILE A 87 -22.04 3.86 2.68
C ILE A 87 -21.19 4.94 3.34
N ASN A 88 -21.76 6.10 3.69
CA ASN A 88 -21.03 7.18 4.35
C ASN A 88 -20.46 6.74 5.71
N VAL A 89 -21.27 6.03 6.51
CA VAL A 89 -20.82 5.40 7.76
C VAL A 89 -19.71 4.37 7.50
N LEU A 90 -19.93 3.44 6.55
CA LEU A 90 -18.98 2.37 6.25
C LEU A 90 -17.67 2.88 5.63
N ALA A 91 -17.70 4.00 4.91
CA ALA A 91 -16.52 4.63 4.31
C ALA A 91 -15.63 5.30 5.36
N TYR A 92 -16.19 5.89 6.41
CA TYR A 92 -15.38 6.53 7.47
C TYR A 92 -15.01 5.59 8.62
N LEU A 93 -15.67 4.44 8.74
CA LEU A 93 -15.36 3.44 9.78
C LEU A 93 -13.90 2.96 9.74
N PRO A 94 -13.34 2.52 8.60
CA PRO A 94 -11.94 2.10 8.56
C PRO A 94 -10.98 3.25 8.87
N LEU A 95 -11.30 4.49 8.47
CA LEU A 95 -10.51 5.66 8.78
C LEU A 95 -10.42 5.88 10.30
N GLY A 96 -11.57 5.94 10.99
CA GLY A 96 -11.63 6.10 12.44
C GLY A 96 -10.89 4.98 13.17
N PHE A 97 -11.05 3.74 12.70
CA PHE A 97 -10.34 2.58 13.25
C PHE A 97 -8.81 2.71 13.12
N LEU A 98 -8.31 3.03 11.92
CA LEU A 98 -6.88 3.12 11.64
C LEU A 98 -6.23 4.31 12.38
N VAL A 99 -6.89 5.47 12.42
CA VAL A 99 -6.38 6.65 13.14
C VAL A 99 -6.32 6.38 14.64
N ALA A 100 -7.35 5.76 15.22
CA ALA A 100 -7.35 5.39 16.64
C ALA A 100 -6.18 4.44 16.97
N LEU A 101 -5.94 3.42 16.13
CA LEU A 101 -4.80 2.52 16.29
C LEU A 101 -3.45 3.20 16.08
N ALA A 102 -3.36 4.19 15.18
CA ALA A 102 -2.13 4.93 14.94
C ALA A 102 -1.75 5.84 16.12
N LEU A 103 -2.75 6.41 16.80
CA LEU A 103 -2.55 7.41 17.86
C LEU A 103 -2.59 6.82 19.28
N ARG A 104 -3.10 5.59 19.47
CA ARG A 104 -3.23 4.97 20.79
C ARG A 104 -1.93 4.90 21.60
N ARG A 105 -0.78 4.75 20.92
CA ARG A 105 0.53 4.71 21.60
C ARG A 105 0.96 6.06 22.14
N ARG A 106 0.51 7.16 21.52
CA ARG A 106 0.87 8.52 21.92
C ARG A 106 -0.14 9.13 22.88
N LEU A 107 -1.42 8.89 22.67
CA LEU A 107 -2.52 9.57 23.37
C LEU A 107 -3.33 8.62 24.29
N GLY A 108 -2.92 7.37 24.42
CA GLY A 108 -3.71 6.32 25.07
C GLY A 108 -4.89 5.86 24.21
N ASN A 109 -5.59 4.80 24.65
CA ASN A 109 -6.69 4.20 23.89
C ASN A 109 -7.83 5.23 23.67
N PHE A 110 -8.34 5.82 24.75
CA PHE A 110 -9.44 6.78 24.68
C PHE A 110 -9.06 8.08 23.97
N GLY A 111 -7.88 8.65 24.26
CA GLY A 111 -7.41 9.85 23.58
C GLY A 111 -7.21 9.63 22.08
N GLY A 112 -6.67 8.47 21.68
CA GLY A 112 -6.57 8.08 20.28
C GLY A 112 -7.93 7.95 19.60
N ALA A 113 -8.92 7.36 20.27
CA ALA A 113 -10.29 7.23 19.76
C ALA A 113 -11.00 8.58 19.61
N LEU A 114 -10.86 9.48 20.60
CA LEU A 114 -11.42 10.83 20.53
C LEU A 114 -10.82 11.62 19.37
N VAL A 115 -9.49 11.61 19.23
CA VAL A 115 -8.83 12.31 18.12
C VAL A 115 -9.20 11.69 16.77
N ALA A 116 -9.41 10.37 16.69
CA ALA A 116 -9.87 9.73 15.46
C ALA A 116 -11.27 10.21 15.04
N LEU A 117 -12.21 10.35 15.99
CA LEU A 117 -13.52 10.94 15.73
C LEU A 117 -13.37 12.39 15.24
N LEU A 118 -12.61 13.23 15.95
CA LEU A 118 -12.45 14.64 15.62
C LEU A 118 -11.80 14.83 14.24
N LEU A 119 -10.76 14.05 13.91
CA LEU A 119 -10.11 14.11 12.60
C LEU A 119 -11.01 13.57 11.48
N GLY A 120 -11.79 12.53 11.72
CA GLY A 120 -12.77 12.02 10.75
C GLY A 120 -13.87 13.04 10.47
N ALA A 121 -14.45 13.64 11.51
CA ALA A 121 -15.45 14.69 11.38
C ALA A 121 -14.89 15.94 10.70
N LEU A 122 -13.67 16.37 11.06
CA LEU A 122 -13.00 17.51 10.41
C LEU A 122 -12.73 17.23 8.93
N LEU A 123 -12.24 16.03 8.59
CA LEU A 123 -12.01 15.65 7.19
C LEU A 123 -13.33 15.70 6.41
N SER A 124 -14.41 15.15 6.96
CA SER A 124 -15.73 15.22 6.33
C SER A 124 -16.19 16.67 6.16
N LEU A 125 -16.07 17.51 7.20
CA LEU A 125 -16.44 18.93 7.11
C LEU A 125 -15.70 19.64 5.97
N LEU A 126 -14.38 19.41 5.87
CA LEU A 126 -13.56 20.01 4.81
C LEU A 126 -13.97 19.50 3.42
N LEU A 127 -14.22 18.20 3.28
CA LEU A 127 -14.62 17.61 2.00
C LEU A 127 -16.01 18.06 1.56
N GLU A 128 -17.00 18.06 2.45
CA GLU A 128 -18.34 18.59 2.19
C GLU A 128 -18.27 20.08 1.80
N SER A 129 -17.42 20.86 2.49
CA SER A 129 -17.23 22.28 2.16
C SER A 129 -16.68 22.46 0.75
N VAL A 130 -15.67 21.67 0.37
CA VAL A 130 -15.05 21.67 -0.96
C VAL A 130 -16.00 21.15 -2.05
N GLN A 131 -16.93 20.26 -1.71
CA GLN A 131 -17.88 19.71 -2.68
C GLN A 131 -18.92 20.73 -3.16
N ASN A 132 -19.07 21.90 -2.52
CA ASN A 132 -19.92 22.99 -3.05
C ASN A 132 -19.50 23.44 -4.46
N TRP A 133 -18.23 23.29 -4.82
CA TRP A 133 -17.71 23.64 -6.14
C TRP A 133 -17.77 22.50 -7.15
N LEU A 134 -18.25 21.31 -6.75
CA LEU A 134 -18.30 20.11 -7.59
C LEU A 134 -19.74 19.81 -8.01
N PRO A 135 -20.15 20.09 -9.27
CA PRO A 135 -21.54 19.94 -9.71
C PRO A 135 -22.11 18.52 -9.60
N ALA A 136 -21.24 17.51 -9.56
CA ALA A 136 -21.61 16.11 -9.43
C ALA A 136 -21.96 15.70 -7.98
N ARG A 137 -21.80 16.60 -7.00
CA ARG A 137 -22.02 16.33 -5.58
C ARG A 137 -22.96 17.38 -4.98
N VAL A 138 -23.73 16.96 -3.99
CA VAL A 138 -24.57 17.85 -3.19
C VAL A 138 -24.11 17.70 -1.76
N PRO A 139 -23.40 18.68 -1.19
CA PRO A 139 -22.96 18.62 0.19
C PRO A 139 -24.13 18.55 1.16
N SER A 140 -23.99 17.83 2.27
CA SER A 140 -25.08 17.72 3.25
C SER A 140 -24.61 17.54 4.70
N ASN A 141 -25.39 18.11 5.63
CA ASN A 141 -25.15 17.93 7.07
C ASN A 141 -25.42 16.48 7.53
N LEU A 142 -26.29 15.77 6.82
CA LEU A 142 -26.59 14.37 7.05
C LEU A 142 -25.38 13.49 6.70
N ASP A 143 -24.69 13.77 5.59
CA ASP A 143 -23.48 13.05 5.21
C ASP A 143 -22.34 13.33 6.19
N LEU A 144 -22.18 14.59 6.61
CA LEU A 144 -21.26 14.96 7.69
C LEU A 144 -21.52 14.14 8.97
N ALA A 145 -22.78 14.02 9.38
CA ALA A 145 -23.17 13.26 10.57
C ALA A 145 -22.90 11.75 10.39
N CYS A 146 -23.22 11.17 9.24
CA CYS A 146 -22.95 9.77 8.91
C CYS A 146 -21.46 9.46 8.87
N ASN A 147 -20.66 10.32 8.26
CA ASN A 147 -19.20 10.19 8.20
C ASN A 147 -18.58 10.28 9.61
N ALA A 148 -19.01 11.24 10.43
CA ALA A 148 -18.58 11.35 11.82
C ALA A 148 -18.99 10.12 12.66
N ALA A 149 -20.20 9.60 12.47
CA ALA A 149 -20.67 8.38 13.11
C ALA A 149 -19.84 7.16 12.69
N GLY A 150 -19.50 7.04 11.40
CA GLY A 150 -18.56 6.04 10.89
C GLY A 150 -17.22 6.10 11.58
N ALA A 151 -16.60 7.29 11.62
CA ALA A 151 -15.33 7.50 12.31
C ALA A 151 -15.40 7.13 13.81
N CYS A 152 -16.51 7.47 14.48
CA CYS A 152 -16.78 7.09 15.87
C CYS A 152 -16.82 5.56 16.03
N LEU A 153 -17.65 4.88 15.23
CA LEU A 153 -17.79 3.42 15.28
C LEU A 153 -16.46 2.71 15.02
N GLY A 154 -15.68 3.21 14.07
CA GLY A 154 -14.33 2.71 13.81
C GLY A 154 -13.40 2.88 15.00
N ALA A 155 -13.41 4.05 15.63
CA ALA A 155 -12.63 4.34 16.81
C ALA A 155 -13.03 3.44 18.00
N LEU A 156 -14.33 3.24 18.23
CA LEU A 156 -14.86 2.31 19.23
C LEU A 156 -14.42 0.87 18.95
N LEU A 157 -14.49 0.43 17.70
CA LEU A 157 -13.99 -0.89 17.30
C LEU A 157 -12.49 -1.04 17.61
N ALA A 158 -11.69 0.01 17.40
CA ALA A 158 -10.28 0.00 17.75
C ALA A 158 -10.03 -0.16 19.25
N LEU A 159 -10.89 0.40 20.11
CA LEU A 159 -10.85 0.16 21.55
C LEU A 159 -11.14 -1.31 21.89
N LEU A 160 -12.14 -1.91 21.23
CA LEU A 160 -12.59 -3.27 21.50
C LEU A 160 -11.59 -4.33 21.06
N VAL A 161 -11.02 -4.21 19.85
CA VAL A 161 -10.21 -5.28 19.24
C VAL A 161 -8.75 -4.89 18.99
N GLY A 162 -8.37 -3.63 19.20
CA GLY A 162 -7.08 -3.10 18.79
C GLY A 162 -5.88 -3.79 19.44
N GLU A 163 -5.97 -4.19 20.70
CA GLU A 163 -4.90 -4.97 21.36
C GLU A 163 -4.72 -6.36 20.77
N ARG A 164 -5.83 -7.05 20.50
CA ARG A 164 -5.80 -8.38 19.89
C ARG A 164 -5.18 -8.30 18.49
N LEU A 165 -5.55 -7.27 17.72
CA LEU A 165 -4.97 -7.04 16.39
C LEU A 165 -3.49 -6.67 16.47
N ALA A 166 -3.09 -5.80 17.40
CA ALA A 166 -1.68 -5.45 17.59
C ALA A 166 -0.82 -6.67 17.96
N ARG A 167 -1.31 -7.58 18.82
CA ARG A 167 -0.63 -8.84 19.13
C ARG A 167 -0.48 -9.73 17.90
N ARG A 168 -1.54 -9.87 17.09
CA ARG A 168 -1.48 -10.63 15.84
C ARG A 168 -0.52 -9.98 14.83
N ALA A 169 -0.56 -8.67 14.66
CA ALA A 169 0.35 -7.94 13.78
C ALA A 169 1.81 -8.13 14.20
N ALA A 170 2.10 -8.08 15.50
CA ALA A 170 3.43 -8.40 16.03
C ALA A 170 3.84 -9.85 15.70
N ALA A 171 2.89 -10.80 15.75
CA ALA A 171 3.12 -12.17 15.36
C ALA A 171 3.42 -12.33 13.87
N TRP A 172 2.96 -11.47 12.96
CA TRP A 172 3.34 -11.51 11.54
C TRP A 172 4.62 -10.72 11.22
N ARG A 173 4.98 -9.76 12.08
CA ARG A 173 6.14 -8.88 11.89
C ARG A 173 7.46 -9.63 11.75
N HIS A 174 7.58 -10.83 12.32
CA HIS A 174 8.78 -11.68 12.18
C HIS A 174 9.04 -12.14 10.75
N LEU A 175 8.02 -12.18 9.89
CA LEU A 175 8.18 -12.47 8.46
C LEU A 175 8.87 -11.30 7.72
N LEU A 176 8.73 -10.09 8.26
CA LEU A 176 9.25 -8.89 7.63
C LEU A 176 10.72 -8.65 8.00
N ALA A 177 11.47 -8.07 7.08
CA ALA A 177 12.82 -7.61 7.30
C ALA A 177 12.86 -6.62 8.49
N ALA A 178 13.96 -6.64 9.24
CA ALA A 178 14.24 -5.70 10.31
C ALA A 178 14.61 -4.32 9.74
N SER A 179 13.71 -3.70 8.97
CA SER A 179 13.85 -2.34 8.46
C SER A 179 12.79 -1.44 9.09
N THR A 180 13.15 -0.16 9.24
CA THR A 180 12.27 0.90 9.75
C THR A 180 11.07 1.15 8.83
N HIS A 181 11.19 0.84 7.54
CA HIS A 181 10.20 1.16 6.51
C HIS A 181 9.49 -0.08 5.93
N ALA A 182 9.72 -1.29 6.45
CA ALA A 182 9.08 -2.51 5.94
C ALA A 182 7.56 -2.39 5.84
N GLU A 183 6.94 -1.73 6.82
CA GLU A 183 5.49 -1.51 6.88
C GLU A 183 4.99 -0.58 5.76
N LEU A 184 5.78 0.44 5.38
CA LEU A 184 5.47 1.26 4.21
C LEU A 184 5.52 0.42 2.93
N GLY A 185 6.53 -0.45 2.80
CA GLY A 185 6.62 -1.38 1.68
C GLY A 185 5.42 -2.35 1.60
N VAL A 186 4.90 -2.81 2.74
CA VAL A 186 3.67 -3.61 2.80
C VAL A 186 2.46 -2.81 2.32
N VAL A 187 2.34 -1.53 2.71
CA VAL A 187 1.27 -0.65 2.20
C VAL A 187 1.40 -0.45 0.70
N LEU A 188 2.62 -0.28 0.18
CA LEU A 188 2.85 -0.17 -1.26
C LEU A 188 2.47 -1.47 -2.00
N LEU A 189 2.78 -2.66 -1.47
CA LEU A 189 2.28 -3.91 -2.04
C LEU A 189 0.74 -4.00 -2.01
N GLY A 190 0.12 -3.52 -0.92
CA GLY A 190 -1.34 -3.44 -0.82
C GLY A 190 -1.94 -2.54 -1.90
N ILE A 191 -1.38 -1.35 -2.11
CA ILE A 191 -1.79 -0.43 -3.18
C ILE A 191 -1.57 -1.09 -4.55
N TRP A 192 -0.46 -1.79 -4.76
CA TRP A 192 -0.22 -2.54 -6.00
C TRP A 192 -1.28 -3.62 -6.25
N LEU A 193 -1.70 -4.35 -5.21
CA LEU A 193 -2.78 -5.33 -5.34
C LEU A 193 -4.12 -4.68 -5.74
N LEU A 194 -4.39 -3.45 -5.28
CA LEU A 194 -5.58 -2.71 -5.73
C LEU A 194 -5.53 -2.40 -7.23
N THR A 195 -4.34 -2.23 -7.82
CA THR A 195 -4.21 -2.01 -9.27
C THR A 195 -4.65 -3.21 -10.10
N GLN A 196 -4.65 -4.41 -9.51
CA GLN A 196 -5.11 -5.64 -10.17
C GLN A 196 -6.63 -5.71 -10.30
N LEU A 197 -7.36 -4.84 -9.58
CA LEU A 197 -8.82 -4.72 -9.69
C LEU A 197 -9.24 -3.92 -10.93
N SER A 198 -8.31 -3.21 -11.59
CA SER A 198 -8.61 -2.46 -12.81
C SER A 198 -8.59 -3.40 -14.03
N PRO A 199 -9.69 -3.52 -14.79
CA PRO A 199 -9.68 -4.30 -16.03
C PRO A 199 -8.91 -3.59 -17.17
N GLU A 200 -8.61 -2.29 -17.03
CA GLU A 200 -7.92 -1.50 -18.06
C GLU A 200 -6.43 -1.84 -18.17
N THR A 201 -5.81 -2.24 -17.06
CA THR A 201 -4.37 -2.44 -17.00
C THR A 201 -3.99 -3.74 -17.69
N GLN A 202 -2.88 -3.74 -18.44
CA GLN A 202 -2.23 -5.01 -18.83
C GLN A 202 -1.81 -5.77 -17.58
N LEU A 203 -1.61 -7.09 -17.69
CA LEU A 203 -1.27 -7.92 -16.53
C LEU A 203 -0.01 -7.37 -15.83
N PHE A 204 -0.15 -6.99 -14.57
CA PHE A 204 0.87 -6.31 -13.74
C PHE A 204 1.40 -4.98 -14.29
N GLY A 205 0.93 -4.53 -15.46
CA GLY A 205 1.33 -3.30 -16.11
C GLY A 205 0.90 -2.09 -15.29
N THR A 206 1.88 -1.37 -14.76
CA THR A 206 1.70 -0.14 -13.99
C THR A 206 2.56 0.97 -14.58
N GLY A 207 2.27 2.23 -14.24
CA GLY A 207 3.03 3.38 -14.73
C GLY A 207 2.48 4.02 -16.00
N ASP A 208 1.26 3.67 -16.42
CA ASP A 208 0.63 4.32 -17.59
C ASP A 208 0.31 5.79 -17.30
N LEU A 209 1.07 6.71 -17.89
CA LEU A 209 0.88 8.15 -17.78
C LEU A 209 0.16 8.74 -18.99
N ARG A 210 -0.20 7.94 -20.00
CA ARG A 210 -0.75 8.42 -21.26
C ARG A 210 -2.02 9.24 -21.06
N GLN A 211 -2.91 8.80 -20.16
CA GLN A 211 -4.13 9.54 -19.84
C GLN A 211 -3.89 10.78 -18.94
N LEU A 212 -2.88 10.75 -18.07
CA LEU A 212 -2.60 11.85 -17.14
C LEU A 212 -1.87 13.00 -17.81
N LEU A 213 -1.00 12.70 -18.78
CA LEU A 213 -0.15 13.65 -19.49
C LEU A 213 -0.55 13.81 -20.97
N GLU A 214 -1.70 13.24 -21.35
CA GLU A 214 -2.24 13.28 -22.73
C GLU A 214 -1.22 12.82 -23.79
N LEU A 215 -0.44 11.78 -23.48
CA LEU A 215 0.60 11.27 -24.37
C LEU A 215 -0.01 10.37 -25.45
N THR A 216 0.41 10.59 -26.69
CA THR A 216 0.11 9.68 -27.79
C THR A 216 1.05 8.48 -27.79
N PRO A 217 0.56 7.24 -28.01
CA PRO A 217 1.42 6.07 -28.14
C PRO A 217 2.48 6.29 -29.22
N ALA A 218 3.74 6.01 -28.89
CA ALA A 218 4.86 6.22 -29.81
C ALA A 218 4.95 5.14 -30.90
N VAL A 219 4.40 3.95 -30.64
CA VAL A 219 4.45 2.79 -31.54
C VAL A 219 3.06 2.53 -32.13
N PRO A 220 2.91 2.40 -33.46
CA PRO A 220 1.64 2.01 -34.07
C PRO A 220 1.27 0.58 -33.70
N TYR A 221 -0.03 0.28 -33.61
CA TYR A 221 -0.48 -1.07 -33.28
C TYR A 221 -0.16 -2.06 -34.41
N ALA A 222 0.56 -3.12 -34.07
CA ALA A 222 0.77 -4.30 -34.91
C ALA A 222 0.67 -5.54 -34.02
N ALA A 223 -0.15 -6.52 -34.41
CA ALA A 223 -0.51 -7.66 -33.55
C ALA A 223 0.72 -8.48 -33.10
N ASP A 224 1.64 -8.77 -34.03
CA ASP A 224 2.84 -9.57 -33.75
C ASP A 224 3.80 -8.86 -32.78
N SER A 225 3.91 -7.54 -32.90
CA SER A 225 4.74 -6.72 -32.00
C SER A 225 4.06 -6.50 -30.65
N PHE A 226 2.73 -6.40 -30.63
CA PHE A 226 1.97 -6.21 -29.40
C PHE A 226 2.10 -7.39 -28.44
N PHE A 227 2.06 -8.62 -28.97
CA PHE A 227 2.29 -9.84 -28.18
C PHE A 227 3.63 -9.79 -27.41
N LEU A 228 4.72 -9.42 -28.10
CA LEU A 228 6.05 -9.33 -27.48
C LEU A 228 6.15 -8.19 -26.47
N ILE A 229 5.55 -7.04 -26.78
CA ILE A 229 5.51 -5.89 -25.86
C ILE A 229 4.75 -6.25 -24.59
N GLU A 230 3.59 -6.91 -24.71
CA GLU A 230 2.78 -7.35 -23.57
C GLU A 230 3.54 -8.38 -22.71
N ALA A 231 4.24 -9.32 -23.35
CA ALA A 231 5.10 -10.28 -22.65
C ALA A 231 6.24 -9.57 -21.90
N ALA A 232 6.91 -8.61 -22.53
CA ALA A 232 7.98 -7.84 -21.92
C ALA A 232 7.49 -7.00 -20.73
N ILE A 233 6.35 -6.30 -20.87
CA ILE A 233 5.72 -5.54 -19.80
C ILE A 233 5.40 -6.43 -18.61
N THR A 234 4.75 -7.58 -18.86
CA THR A 234 4.37 -8.53 -17.81
C THR A 234 5.61 -9.10 -17.12
N ALA A 235 6.64 -9.49 -17.88
CA ALA A 235 7.88 -10.06 -17.34
C ALA A 235 8.65 -9.04 -16.48
N CYS A 236 8.81 -7.81 -16.97
CA CYS A 236 9.46 -6.72 -16.23
C CYS A 236 8.74 -6.40 -14.93
N HIS A 237 7.41 -6.28 -14.95
CA HIS A 237 6.64 -5.97 -13.75
C HIS A 237 6.58 -7.14 -12.76
N LEU A 238 6.49 -8.38 -13.24
CA LEU A 238 6.57 -9.57 -12.37
C LEU A 238 7.94 -9.66 -11.66
N LEU A 239 9.02 -9.43 -12.41
CA LEU A 239 10.37 -9.39 -11.83
C LEU A 239 10.48 -8.27 -10.80
N ALA A 240 10.02 -7.05 -11.15
CA ALA A 240 10.05 -5.90 -10.27
C ALA A 240 9.27 -6.12 -8.97
N ILE A 241 8.01 -6.56 -9.05
CA ILE A 241 7.17 -6.77 -7.87
C ILE A 241 7.65 -7.95 -7.01
N GLY A 242 8.16 -9.01 -7.64
CA GLY A 242 8.72 -10.17 -6.94
C GLY A 242 9.97 -9.80 -6.15
N LEU A 243 10.88 -9.02 -6.75
CA LEU A 243 12.08 -8.52 -6.08
C LEU A 243 11.75 -7.44 -5.04
N PHE A 244 10.76 -6.57 -5.30
CA PHE A 244 10.24 -5.62 -4.32
C PHE A 244 9.72 -6.35 -3.08
N ALA A 245 8.86 -7.36 -3.26
CA ALA A 245 8.33 -8.18 -2.17
C ALA A 245 9.46 -8.92 -1.43
N ARG A 246 10.47 -9.42 -2.16
CA ARG A 246 11.66 -10.02 -1.55
C ARG A 246 12.39 -9.07 -0.61
N THR A 247 12.44 -7.76 -0.89
CA THR A 247 13.07 -6.78 0.00
C THR A 247 12.38 -6.72 1.38
N LEU A 248 11.09 -7.03 1.42
CA LEU A 248 10.28 -7.00 2.63
C LEU A 248 10.45 -8.24 3.49
N LEU A 249 10.92 -9.36 2.94
CA LEU A 249 11.05 -10.61 3.67
C LEU A 249 12.33 -10.66 4.52
N GLY A 250 12.19 -11.17 5.75
CA GLY A 250 13.31 -11.42 6.65
C GLY A 250 14.31 -12.43 6.07
N ALA A 251 15.58 -12.32 6.48
CA ALA A 251 16.67 -13.15 5.92
C ALA A 251 16.47 -14.66 6.13
N ARG A 252 15.72 -15.06 7.18
CA ARG A 252 15.45 -16.46 7.51
C ARG A 252 14.24 -17.05 6.76
N ILE A 253 13.49 -16.23 6.03
CA ILE A 253 12.29 -16.66 5.33
C ILE A 253 12.67 -17.17 3.95
N ALA A 254 12.22 -18.38 3.61
CA ALA A 254 12.33 -18.91 2.26
C ALA A 254 11.44 -18.08 1.32
N PRO A 255 12.01 -17.33 0.35
CA PRO A 255 11.22 -16.37 -0.41
C PRO A 255 10.35 -17.04 -1.48
N ALA A 256 10.79 -18.13 -2.09
CA ALA A 256 10.10 -18.79 -3.20
C ALA A 256 8.61 -19.11 -2.93
N PRO A 257 8.23 -19.82 -1.84
CA PRO A 257 6.82 -20.12 -1.60
C PRO A 257 6.00 -18.86 -1.29
N VAL A 258 6.58 -17.87 -0.61
CA VAL A 258 5.88 -16.63 -0.28
C VAL A 258 5.59 -15.81 -1.55
N LEU A 259 6.59 -15.67 -2.42
CA LEU A 259 6.44 -14.96 -3.69
C LEU A 259 5.50 -15.68 -4.65
N PHE A 260 5.57 -17.01 -4.72
CA PHE A 260 4.64 -17.81 -5.51
C PHE A 260 3.18 -17.60 -5.05
N ASN A 261 2.91 -17.73 -3.74
CA ASN A 261 1.57 -17.51 -3.20
C ASN A 261 1.11 -16.06 -3.37
N PHE A 262 2.00 -15.08 -3.25
CA PHE A 262 1.68 -13.68 -3.51
C PHE A 262 1.26 -13.44 -4.96
N VAL A 263 2.04 -13.94 -5.93
CA VAL A 263 1.71 -13.83 -7.36
C VAL A 263 0.42 -14.56 -7.66
N LEU A 264 0.24 -15.78 -7.15
CA LEU A 264 -1.00 -16.53 -7.30
C LEU A 264 -2.21 -15.76 -6.74
N GLY A 265 -2.08 -15.17 -5.56
CA GLY A 265 -3.10 -14.32 -4.96
C GLY A 265 -3.43 -13.11 -5.85
N ALA A 266 -2.42 -12.45 -6.44
CA ALA A 266 -2.63 -11.35 -7.36
C ALA A 266 -3.39 -11.78 -8.63
N LEU A 267 -3.08 -12.96 -9.18
CA LEU A 267 -3.80 -13.54 -10.32
C LEU A 267 -5.25 -13.91 -9.95
N ILE A 268 -5.49 -14.45 -8.76
CA ILE A 268 -6.85 -14.72 -8.26
C ILE A 268 -7.64 -13.42 -8.14
N VAL A 269 -7.05 -12.38 -7.54
CA VAL A 269 -7.68 -11.06 -7.43
C VAL A 269 -8.01 -10.50 -8.81
N ARG A 270 -7.10 -10.62 -9.78
CA ARG A 270 -7.31 -10.20 -11.17
C ARG A 270 -8.47 -10.94 -11.83
N THR A 271 -8.54 -12.27 -11.69
CA THR A 271 -9.62 -13.09 -12.24
C THR A 271 -10.97 -12.78 -11.59
N LEU A 272 -11.00 -12.64 -10.27
CA LEU A 272 -12.23 -12.30 -9.55
C LEU A 272 -12.73 -10.91 -9.93
N ALA A 273 -11.82 -9.93 -10.06
CA ALA A 273 -12.17 -8.61 -10.55
C ALA A 273 -12.75 -8.67 -11.97
N ALA A 274 -12.12 -9.40 -12.88
CA ALA A 274 -12.63 -9.59 -14.23
C ALA A 274 -14.02 -10.28 -14.23
N ALA A 275 -14.22 -11.31 -13.42
CA ALA A 275 -15.48 -12.05 -13.33
C ALA A 275 -16.65 -11.23 -12.74
N VAL A 276 -16.35 -10.30 -11.83
CA VAL A 276 -17.35 -9.42 -11.21
C VAL A 276 -17.69 -8.24 -12.12
N LEU A 277 -16.72 -7.74 -12.88
CA LEU A 277 -16.83 -6.49 -13.62
C LEU A 277 -17.14 -6.67 -15.12
N ALA A 278 -16.97 -7.87 -15.65
CA ALA A 278 -17.26 -8.25 -17.04
C ALA A 278 -18.09 -9.54 -17.06
N PRO A 279 -18.64 -9.95 -18.23
CA PRO A 279 -19.33 -11.24 -18.35
C PRO A 279 -18.45 -12.39 -17.83
N PRO A 280 -18.96 -13.32 -17.00
CA PRO A 280 -18.13 -14.34 -16.36
C PRO A 280 -17.33 -15.21 -17.33
N GLN A 281 -17.80 -15.38 -18.57
CA GLN A 281 -17.05 -16.08 -19.61
C GLN A 281 -15.71 -15.41 -19.99
N ASP A 282 -15.58 -14.11 -19.75
CA ASP A 282 -14.39 -13.31 -20.07
C ASP A 282 -13.47 -13.14 -18.84
N ALA A 283 -13.72 -13.84 -17.74
CA ALA A 283 -12.94 -13.72 -16.50
C ALA A 283 -11.44 -14.00 -16.67
N LEU A 284 -11.07 -14.79 -17.69
CA LEU A 284 -9.70 -15.11 -18.06
C LEU A 284 -9.21 -14.38 -19.32
N ALA A 285 -9.97 -13.42 -19.85
CA ALA A 285 -9.60 -12.66 -21.05
C ALA A 285 -8.29 -11.86 -20.86
N TRP A 286 -7.89 -11.60 -19.61
CA TRP A 286 -6.60 -10.98 -19.28
C TRP A 286 -5.40 -11.92 -19.51
N LEU A 287 -5.61 -13.25 -19.55
CA LEU A 287 -4.56 -14.25 -19.79
C LEU A 287 -4.33 -14.42 -21.30
N THR A 288 -3.86 -13.36 -21.94
CA THR A 288 -3.46 -13.39 -23.34
C THR A 288 -2.21 -14.26 -23.52
N PRO A 289 -1.89 -14.69 -24.75
CA PRO A 289 -0.63 -15.38 -25.02
C PRO A 289 0.60 -14.56 -24.56
N GLY A 290 0.57 -13.23 -24.74
CA GLY A 290 1.64 -12.32 -24.32
C GLY A 290 1.79 -12.31 -22.80
N ALA A 291 0.68 -12.18 -22.07
CA ALA A 291 0.66 -12.27 -20.61
C ALA A 291 1.19 -13.63 -20.12
N GLY A 292 0.77 -14.75 -20.73
CA GLY A 292 1.24 -16.09 -20.40
C GLY A 292 2.74 -16.27 -20.59
N LEU A 293 3.28 -15.83 -21.73
CA LEU A 293 4.73 -15.83 -21.99
C LEU A 293 5.47 -14.94 -20.98
N GLY A 294 4.94 -13.74 -20.71
CA GLY A 294 5.52 -12.81 -19.75
C GLY A 294 5.56 -13.35 -18.33
N LEU A 295 4.54 -14.09 -17.89
CA LEU A 295 4.53 -14.80 -16.60
C LEU A 295 5.64 -15.87 -16.55
N ALA A 296 5.78 -16.66 -17.61
CA ALA A 296 6.81 -17.72 -17.67
C ALA A 296 8.22 -17.12 -17.65
N VAL A 297 8.50 -16.15 -18.52
CA VAL A 297 9.80 -15.48 -18.63
C VAL A 297 10.12 -14.69 -17.36
N GLY A 298 9.17 -13.90 -16.85
CA GLY A 298 9.34 -13.12 -15.62
C GLY A 298 9.52 -14.00 -14.40
N GLY A 299 8.82 -15.13 -14.32
CA GLY A 299 8.97 -16.13 -13.26
C GLY A 299 10.35 -16.79 -13.27
N ALA A 300 10.83 -17.20 -14.45
CA ALA A 300 12.19 -17.74 -14.61
C ALA A 300 13.26 -16.70 -14.26
N ALA A 301 13.11 -15.46 -14.75
CA ALA A 301 14.01 -14.36 -14.43
C ALA A 301 14.03 -14.05 -12.93
N LEU A 302 12.87 -14.07 -12.27
CA LEU A 302 12.76 -13.89 -10.82
C LEU A 302 13.46 -15.02 -10.06
N ALA A 303 13.25 -16.28 -10.45
CA ALA A 303 13.91 -17.42 -9.81
C ALA A 303 15.44 -17.31 -9.88
N LEU A 304 15.99 -16.92 -11.04
CA LEU A 304 17.41 -16.66 -11.20
C LEU A 304 17.88 -15.44 -10.40
N ALA A 305 17.12 -14.35 -10.41
CA ALA A 305 17.45 -13.13 -9.68
C ALA A 305 17.46 -13.34 -8.15
N LEU A 306 16.69 -14.29 -7.62
CA LEU A 306 16.71 -14.62 -6.19
C LEU A 306 18.05 -15.21 -5.72
N LEU A 307 18.87 -15.75 -6.63
CA LEU A 307 20.23 -16.23 -6.37
C LEU A 307 21.24 -15.09 -6.18
N LEU A 308 20.90 -13.88 -6.61
CA LEU A 308 21.80 -12.73 -6.56
C LEU A 308 21.88 -12.13 -5.14
N PRO A 309 23.00 -11.45 -4.80
CA PRO A 309 23.12 -10.67 -3.59
C PRO A 309 22.07 -9.56 -3.46
N ASP A 310 21.86 -9.06 -2.24
CA ASP A 310 20.88 -8.00 -1.92
C ASP A 310 20.99 -6.74 -2.81
N PRO A 311 22.19 -6.14 -3.02
CA PRO A 311 22.30 -4.91 -3.82
C PRO A 311 21.85 -5.10 -5.26
N TRP A 312 22.25 -6.20 -5.89
CA TRP A 312 21.89 -6.53 -7.28
C TRP A 312 20.40 -6.79 -7.44
N ARG A 313 19.77 -7.46 -6.47
CA ARG A 313 18.31 -7.65 -6.49
C ARG A 313 17.54 -6.34 -6.45
N ILE A 314 17.96 -5.39 -5.61
CA ILE A 314 17.27 -4.10 -5.52
C ILE A 314 17.52 -3.26 -6.78
N ALA A 315 18.75 -3.25 -7.31
CA ALA A 315 19.07 -2.59 -8.57
C ALA A 315 18.24 -3.17 -9.74
N LEU A 316 18.17 -4.50 -9.83
CA LEU A 316 17.38 -5.18 -10.85
C LEU A 316 15.87 -4.92 -10.69
N ALA A 317 15.35 -4.86 -9.46
CA ALA A 317 13.96 -4.48 -9.19
C ALA A 317 13.66 -3.07 -9.73
N ALA A 318 14.54 -2.11 -9.44
CA ALA A 318 14.39 -0.72 -9.89
C ALA A 318 14.49 -0.61 -11.42
N LEU A 319 15.48 -1.27 -12.04
CA LEU A 319 15.64 -1.30 -13.49
C LEU A 319 14.42 -1.94 -14.19
N ALA A 320 13.95 -3.09 -13.70
CA ALA A 320 12.79 -3.77 -14.25
C ALA A 320 11.52 -2.93 -14.10
N LEU A 321 11.35 -2.22 -12.97
CA LEU A 321 10.22 -1.33 -12.75
C LEU A 321 10.23 -0.13 -13.72
N MET A 322 11.38 0.51 -13.92
CA MET A 322 11.53 1.62 -14.87
C MET A 322 11.33 1.16 -16.31
N ALA A 323 11.92 0.02 -16.69
CA ALA A 323 11.75 -0.55 -18.02
C ALA A 323 10.28 -0.92 -18.30
N GLY A 324 9.61 -1.57 -17.34
CA GLY A 324 8.19 -1.88 -17.42
C GLY A 324 7.33 -0.63 -17.60
N ALA A 325 7.53 0.39 -16.76
CA ALA A 325 6.78 1.64 -16.86
C ALA A 325 7.04 2.37 -18.19
N ALA A 326 8.28 2.39 -18.69
CA ALA A 326 8.61 2.94 -20.00
C ALA A 326 7.89 2.19 -21.12
N LEU A 327 7.94 0.85 -21.11
CA LEU A 327 7.27 0.01 -22.09
C LEU A 327 5.76 0.22 -22.10
N VAL A 328 5.11 0.36 -20.95
CA VAL A 328 3.67 0.63 -20.84
C VAL A 328 3.29 1.95 -21.55
N ASN A 329 4.11 2.99 -21.41
CA ASN A 329 3.86 4.28 -22.06
C ASN A 329 4.18 4.28 -23.57
N LEU A 330 5.13 3.45 -24.00
CA LEU A 330 5.50 3.30 -25.41
C LEU A 330 4.54 2.37 -26.16
N ALA A 331 3.93 1.41 -25.47
CA ALA A 331 3.04 0.41 -26.06
C ALA A 331 1.83 1.06 -26.74
N PRO A 332 1.34 0.49 -27.85
CA PRO A 332 0.07 0.92 -28.42
C PRO A 332 -1.08 0.66 -27.42
N ALA A 333 -2.21 1.33 -27.61
CA ALA A 333 -3.40 1.07 -26.82
C ALA A 333 -3.86 -0.38 -27.03
N ASN A 334 -4.19 -1.08 -25.93
CA ASN A 334 -4.67 -2.45 -26.01
C ASN A 334 -6.16 -2.45 -26.42
N PRO A 335 -6.55 -3.01 -27.57
CA PRO A 335 -7.95 -3.06 -28.00
C PRO A 335 -8.87 -3.79 -27.01
N TYR A 336 -8.37 -4.81 -26.31
CA TYR A 336 -9.14 -5.53 -25.27
C TYR A 336 -9.40 -4.66 -24.04
N SER A 337 -8.43 -3.83 -23.65
CA SER A 337 -8.61 -2.86 -22.55
C SER A 337 -9.64 -1.78 -22.89
N ALA A 338 -9.70 -1.36 -24.16
CA ALA A 338 -10.66 -0.36 -24.64
C ALA A 338 -12.10 -0.91 -24.65
N ALA A 339 -12.28 -2.18 -25.05
CA ALA A 339 -13.57 -2.85 -24.99
C ALA A 339 -14.05 -3.06 -23.55
N ALA A 340 -13.17 -3.51 -22.66
CA ALA A 340 -13.48 -3.64 -21.23
C ALA A 340 -13.85 -2.28 -20.59
N LEU A 341 -13.14 -1.21 -20.98
CA LEU A 341 -13.41 0.16 -20.53
C LEU A 341 -14.78 0.68 -21.02
N ALA A 342 -15.18 0.37 -22.25
CA ALA A 342 -16.47 0.77 -22.79
C ALA A 342 -17.62 0.16 -21.98
N THR A 343 -17.52 -1.12 -21.61
CA THR A 343 -18.48 -1.79 -20.71
C THR A 343 -18.48 -1.17 -19.32
N TRP A 344 -17.30 -0.77 -18.81
CA TRP A 344 -17.16 -0.23 -17.46
C TRP A 344 -17.68 1.21 -17.30
N ARG A 345 -17.51 2.06 -18.32
CA ARG A 345 -18.07 3.43 -18.35
C ARG A 345 -19.60 3.46 -18.33
N GLN A 346 -20.26 2.37 -18.72
CA GLN A 346 -21.72 2.24 -18.70
C GLN A 346 -22.27 1.84 -17.31
N GLY A 347 -21.40 1.48 -16.33
CA GLY A 347 -21.80 1.06 -14.99
C GLY A 347 -21.64 2.11 -13.87
N HIS A 348 -22.18 1.83 -12.68
CA HIS A 348 -22.16 2.69 -11.49
C HIS A 348 -20.78 2.83 -10.79
N PHE A 349 -19.68 2.27 -11.33
CA PHE A 349 -18.37 2.17 -10.65
C PHE A 349 -17.32 3.22 -11.09
N PHE A 350 -17.76 4.33 -11.67
CA PHE A 350 -16.88 5.37 -12.23
C PHE A 350 -15.78 5.88 -11.27
N ASN A 351 -16.12 6.10 -9.99
CA ASN A 351 -15.16 6.56 -8.99
C ASN A 351 -14.12 5.49 -8.63
N PHE A 352 -14.54 4.23 -8.57
CA PHE A 352 -13.65 3.09 -8.26
C PHE A 352 -12.67 2.84 -9.42
N ASN A 353 -13.14 2.99 -10.66
CA ASN A 353 -12.31 2.97 -11.85
C ASN A 353 -11.20 4.02 -11.84
N GLY A 354 -11.55 5.28 -11.57
CA GLY A 354 -10.56 6.36 -11.54
C GLY A 354 -9.47 6.13 -10.49
N LEU A 355 -9.86 5.59 -9.32
CA LEU A 355 -8.92 5.30 -8.24
C LEU A 355 -7.92 4.20 -8.62
N THR A 356 -8.40 3.05 -9.09
CA THR A 356 -7.53 1.92 -9.42
C THR A 356 -6.61 2.27 -10.59
N ARG A 357 -7.09 3.09 -11.52
CA ARG A 357 -6.28 3.68 -12.59
C ARG A 357 -5.20 4.60 -12.07
N ILE A 358 -5.52 5.60 -11.25
CA ILE A 358 -4.50 6.54 -10.72
C ILE A 358 -3.49 5.82 -9.83
N ALA A 359 -3.95 4.86 -9.03
CA ALA A 359 -3.06 3.98 -8.29
C ALA A 359 -2.11 3.25 -9.25
N ALA A 360 -2.61 2.62 -10.32
CA ALA A 360 -1.78 1.95 -11.32
C ALA A 360 -0.80 2.89 -12.03
N SER A 361 -1.24 4.10 -12.41
CA SER A 361 -0.42 5.11 -13.07
C SER A 361 0.71 5.61 -12.19
N LEU A 362 0.45 5.89 -10.90
CA LEU A 362 1.43 6.52 -10.01
C LEU A 362 2.29 5.51 -9.24
N TRP A 363 1.88 4.24 -9.15
CA TRP A 363 2.54 3.26 -8.28
C TRP A 363 4.04 3.10 -8.53
N PRO A 364 4.55 2.93 -9.77
CA PRO A 364 5.99 2.76 -10.00
C PRO A 364 6.82 3.96 -9.52
N TYR A 365 6.28 5.16 -9.71
CA TYR A 365 6.95 6.42 -9.35
C TYR A 365 7.02 6.63 -7.84
N ILE A 366 6.08 6.07 -7.08
CA ILE A 366 6.09 6.07 -5.61
C ILE A 366 6.93 4.91 -5.06
N ALA A 367 6.93 3.75 -5.72
CA ALA A 367 7.68 2.56 -5.31
C ALA A 367 9.20 2.69 -5.55
N LEU A 368 9.63 3.43 -6.58
CA LEU A 368 11.04 3.59 -6.92
C LEU A 368 11.86 4.31 -5.83
N PRO A 369 11.42 5.45 -5.24
CA PRO A 369 12.07 6.04 -4.07
C PRO A 369 12.20 5.08 -2.89
N TYR A 370 11.21 4.22 -2.65
CA TYR A 370 11.28 3.22 -1.58
C TYR A 370 12.43 2.22 -1.82
N LEU A 371 12.60 1.73 -3.05
CA LEU A 371 13.69 0.82 -3.40
C LEU A 371 15.06 1.47 -3.18
N THR A 372 15.24 2.73 -3.60
CA THR A 372 16.53 3.44 -3.45
C THR A 372 16.89 3.70 -1.98
N MET A 373 15.91 4.04 -1.14
CA MET A 373 16.10 4.16 0.32
C MET A 373 16.53 2.84 0.97
N THR A 374 16.11 1.71 0.40
CA THR A 374 16.43 0.37 0.92
C THR A 374 17.86 -0.05 0.57
N VAL A 375 18.38 0.31 -0.62
CA VAL A 375 19.78 0.04 -1.03
C VAL A 375 20.78 0.67 -0.07
N ARG A 376 20.62 1.97 0.22
CA ARG A 376 21.57 2.79 1.00
C ARG A 376 21.80 2.31 2.44
N ARG A 377 20.96 1.40 2.94
CA ARG A 377 21.05 0.88 4.31
C ARG A 377 21.56 -0.57 4.39
N ARG A 378 21.69 -1.24 3.23
CA ARG A 378 22.17 -2.63 3.12
C ARG A 378 23.55 -2.73 2.48
N ALA A 379 23.97 -1.70 1.74
CA ALA A 379 25.39 -1.43 1.45
C ALA A 379 26.06 -0.88 2.71
#